data_AF-A0A7C5DGD7-F1
#
_entry.id   AF-A0A7C5DGD7-F1
#
_cell.length_a   1.000
_cell.length_b   1.000
_cell.length_c   1.000
_cell.angle_alpha   90.00
_cell.angle_beta   90.00
_cell.angle_gamma   90.00
#
_symmetry.space_group_name_H-M   'P 1'
#
loop_
_entity.id
_entity.type
_entity.pdbx_description
1 polymer ?
#
loop_
_entity_poly.entity_id
_entity_poly.type
_entity_poly.pdbx_seq_one_letter_code
_entity_poly.pdbx_strand_id
1 'polypeptide(L)' 'MMNTGKALLLAILSLFWFAGCANVQPWEKQNLAKPAMTFDRDRLEAGYIEHIYSSKEAASGGAGIGGGGCGCN' A
#
# COMPACT_ATOMS: atom_id res chain seq x y z
N MET A 1 33.79 -26.31 -12.53
CA MET A 1 34.32 -25.00 -12.06
C MET A 1 33.23 -23.96 -12.19
N MET A 2 32.57 -23.60 -11.09
CA MET A 2 31.60 -22.49 -11.09
C MET A 2 32.35 -21.19 -11.38
N ASN A 3 31.88 -20.49 -12.41
CA ASN A 3 32.48 -19.24 -12.87
C ASN A 3 32.27 -18.18 -11.79
N THR A 4 33.29 -17.93 -10.98
CA THR A 4 33.27 -17.05 -9.78
C THR A 4 32.72 -15.66 -10.08
N GLY A 5 32.95 -15.14 -11.28
CA GLY A 5 32.37 -13.87 -11.75
C GLY A 5 30.84 -13.90 -11.89
N LYS A 6 30.25 -15.00 -12.38
CA LYS A 6 28.79 -15.15 -12.47
C LYS A 6 28.14 -15.28 -11.09
N ALA A 7 28.80 -15.98 -10.17
CA ALA A 7 28.33 -16.13 -8.79
C ALA A 7 28.30 -14.78 -8.05
N LEU A 8 29.34 -13.96 -8.22
CA LEU A 8 29.41 -12.62 -7.64
C LEU A 8 28.31 -11.70 -8.18
N LEU A 9 28.06 -11.75 -9.49
CA LEU A 9 27.05 -10.91 -10.15
C LEU A 9 25.63 -11.27 -9.69
N LEU A 10 25.33 -12.56 -9.52
CA LEU A 10 24.06 -13.04 -8.96
C LEU A 10 23.88 -12.64 -7.49
N ALA A 11 24.95 -12.68 -6.69
CA ALA A 11 24.92 -12.24 -5.30
C ALA A 11 24.62 -10.73 -5.19
N ILE A 12 25.25 -9.91 -6.03
CA ILE A 12 24.97 -8.46 -6.07
C ILE A 12 23.52 -8.20 -6.49
N LEU A 13 23.00 -8.93 -7.48
CA LEU A 13 21.63 -8.76 -7.95
C LEU A 13 20.59 -9.13 -6.87
N SER A 14 20.87 -10.14 -6.05
CA SER A 14 19.96 -10.55 -4.97
C SER A 14 19.90 -9.55 -3.82
N LEU A 15 20.99 -8.81 -3.55
CA LEU A 15 21.01 -7.72 -2.57
C LEU A 15 20.04 -6.59 -2.92
N PHE A 16 19.86 -6.27 -4.20
CA PHE A 16 18.92 -5.22 -4.64
C PHE A 16 17.44 -5.57 -4.41
N TRP A 17 17.09 -6.86 -4.36
CA TRP A 17 15.70 -7.29 -4.14
C TRP A 17 15.20 -6.97 -2.73
N PHE A 18 16.09 -6.90 -1.75
CA PHE A 18 15.73 -6.62 -0.35
C PHE A 18 15.86 -5.13 0.04
N ALA A 19 16.32 -4.27 -0.87
CA ALA A 19 16.55 -2.85 -0.59
C ALA A 19 15.27 -2.02 -0.39
N GLY A 20 14.08 -2.58 -0.65
CA GLY A 20 12.80 -1.87 -0.54
C GLY A 20 12.16 -1.83 0.86
N CYS A 21 12.67 -2.62 1.83
CA CYS A 21 12.12 -2.64 3.19
C CYS A 21 12.70 -1.50 4.03
N ALA A 22 12.11 -0.31 3.92
CA ALA A 22 12.39 0.82 4.81
C ALA A 22 11.31 0.95 5.89
N ASN A 23 11.72 1.08 7.15
CA ASN A 23 10.81 1.45 8.23
C ASN A 23 10.57 2.96 8.16
N VAL A 24 9.33 3.36 7.86
CA VAL A 24 8.91 4.77 7.74
C VAL A 24 8.06 5.16 8.94
N GLN A 25 8.21 6.40 9.37
CA GLN A 25 7.45 6.91 10.50
C GLN A 25 5.97 7.08 10.11
N PRO A 26 5.02 6.93 11.05
CA PRO A 26 3.59 7.01 10.74
C PRO A 26 3.17 8.28 9.99
N TRP A 27 3.76 9.43 10.33
CA TRP A 27 3.47 10.71 9.69
C TRP A 27 4.07 10.85 8.29
N GLU A 28 5.05 10.05 7.89
CA GLU A 28 5.63 10.11 6.54
C GLU A 28 4.71 9.48 5.49
N LYS A 29 3.76 8.64 5.93
CA LYS A 29 2.82 7.95 5.04
C LYS A 29 1.91 8.93 4.29
N GLN A 30 1.67 10.14 4.82
CA GLN A 30 0.86 11.17 4.17
C GLN A 30 1.42 11.60 2.80
N ASN A 31 2.73 11.46 2.58
CA ASN A 31 3.38 11.80 1.32
C ASN A 31 2.84 10.99 0.13
N LEU A 32 2.39 9.76 0.41
CA LEU A 32 1.84 8.81 -0.57
C LEU A 32 0.32 8.68 -0.51
N ALA A 33 -0.37 9.55 0.24
CA ALA A 33 -1.82 9.50 0.43
C ALA A 33 -2.49 10.84 0.11
N LYS A 34 -2.00 11.52 -0.93
CA LYS A 34 -2.60 12.77 -1.38
C LYS A 34 -4.01 12.48 -1.91
N PRO A 35 -4.99 13.38 -1.72
CA PRO A 35 -6.33 13.20 -2.29
C PRO A 35 -6.33 12.97 -3.80
N ALA A 36 -5.40 13.57 -4.54
CA ALA A 36 -5.27 13.36 -5.99
C ALA A 36 -4.77 11.95 -6.40
N MET A 37 -4.32 11.14 -5.45
CA MET A 37 -3.87 9.75 -5.67
C MET A 37 -4.95 8.72 -5.32
N THR A 38 -6.16 9.15 -4.92
CA THR A 38 -7.26 8.23 -4.61
C THR A 38 -7.86 7.64 -5.89
N PHE A 39 -8.30 6.40 -5.82
CA PHE A 39 -9.00 5.74 -6.93
C PHE A 39 -10.39 6.32 -7.16
N ASP A 40 -11.06 6.72 -6.08
CA ASP A 40 -12.36 7.39 -6.15
C ASP A 40 -12.23 8.86 -6.51
N ARG A 41 -13.12 9.28 -7.41
CA ARG A 41 -13.25 10.69 -7.83
C ARG A 41 -14.04 11.53 -6.83
N ASP A 42 -15.00 10.93 -6.14
CA ASP A 42 -15.86 11.59 -5.17
C ASP A 42 -15.97 10.76 -3.89
N ARG A 43 -15.58 11.36 -2.76
CA ARG A 43 -15.61 10.70 -1.45
C ARG A 43 -17.03 10.45 -0.96
N LEU A 44 -17.99 11.30 -1.34
CA LEU A 44 -19.35 11.22 -0.86
C LEU A 44 -20.10 10.07 -1.54
N GLU A 45 -19.88 9.91 -2.85
CA GLU A 45 -20.35 8.75 -3.61
C GLU A 45 -19.73 7.44 -3.09
N ALA A 46 -18.41 7.42 -2.90
CA ALA A 46 -17.70 6.25 -2.40
C ALA A 46 -18.22 5.79 -1.02
N GLY A 47 -18.42 6.72 -0.08
CA GLY A 47 -19.00 6.42 1.23
C GLY A 47 -20.44 5.90 1.15
N TYR A 48 -21.26 6.48 0.27
CA TYR A 48 -22.64 6.01 0.07
C TYR A 48 -22.68 4.56 -0.45
N ILE A 49 -21.83 4.25 -1.42
CA ILE A 49 -21.70 2.90 -1.98
C ILE A 49 -21.23 1.90 -0.90
N GLU A 50 -20.22 2.27 -0.11
CA GLU A 50 -19.67 1.44 0.96
C GLU A 50 -20.70 1.15 2.07
N HIS A 51 -21.52 2.14 2.44
CA HIS A 51 -22.67 1.93 3.33
C HIS A 51 -23.70 0.94 2.79
N ILE A 52 -23.98 0.96 1.49
CA ILE A 52 -24.89 -0.01 0.86
C ILE A 52 -24.30 -1.42 0.93
N TYR A 53 -23.03 -1.59 0.57
CA TYR A 53 -22.38 -2.90 0.56
C TYR A 53 -22.26 -3.50 1.97
N SER A 54 -21.77 -2.73 2.94
CA SER A 54 -21.69 -3.18 4.35
C SER A 54 -23.06 -3.63 4.89
N SER A 55 -24.11 -2.89 4.57
CA SER A 55 -25.49 -3.21 4.97
C SER A 55 -26.00 -4.50 4.33
N LYS A 56 -25.68 -4.72 3.06
CA LYS A 56 -26.10 -5.93 2.32
C LYS A 56 -25.34 -7.18 2.75
N GLU A 57 -24.06 -7.02 3.06
CA GLU A 57 -23.16 -8.14 3.31
C GLU A 57 -22.99 -8.43 4.81
N ALA A 58 -23.60 -7.62 5.68
CA ALA A 58 -23.37 -7.63 7.13
C ALA A 58 -21.86 -7.61 7.47
N ALA A 59 -21.08 -6.92 6.64
CA ALA A 59 -19.64 -6.83 6.73
C ALA A 59 -19.24 -5.56 7.49
N SER A 60 -18.17 -5.66 8.28
CA SER A 60 -17.58 -4.54 9.01
C SER A 60 -16.09 -4.46 8.68
N GLY A 61 -15.54 -3.25 8.62
CA GLY A 61 -14.11 -3.04 8.36
C GLY A 61 -13.75 -2.10 7.22
N GLY A 62 -14.73 -1.53 6.50
CA GLY A 62 -14.49 -0.54 5.45
C GLY A 62 -14.06 -1.15 4.11
N ALA A 63 -14.30 -0.44 3.00
CA ALA A 63 -13.88 -0.86 1.66
C ALA A 63 -12.39 -0.62 1.37
N GLY A 64 -11.63 -0.04 2.30
CA GLY A 64 -10.24 0.31 2.07
C GLY A 64 -9.39 0.39 3.33
N ILE A 65 -8.08 0.36 3.11
CA ILE A 65 -7.06 0.79 4.07
C ILE A 65 -6.91 2.29 3.88
N GLY A 66 -7.38 3.09 4.85
CA GLY A 66 -7.30 4.54 4.82
C GLY A 66 -5.90 5.00 4.40
N GLY A 67 -5.80 5.66 3.25
CA GLY A 67 -4.51 6.10 2.73
C GLY A 67 -3.78 6.97 3.75
N GLY A 68 -2.48 6.72 3.97
CA GLY A 68 -1.46 7.52 4.68
C GLY A 68 -1.77 8.31 5.95
N GLY A 69 -2.97 8.22 6.51
CA GLY A 69 -3.37 8.78 7.79
C GLY A 69 -3.31 7.73 8.91
N CYS A 70 -4.01 8.00 10.02
CA CYS A 70 -4.07 7.17 11.24
C CYS A 70 -4.54 5.72 11.02
N GLY A 71 -4.94 5.34 9.80
CA GLY A 71 -5.36 3.97 9.48
C GLY A 71 -6.69 3.57 10.12
N CYS A 72 -7.45 4.54 10.64
CA CYS A 72 -8.82 4.33 11.07
C CYS A 72 -9.75 4.50 9.87
N ASN A 73 -10.58 3.48 9.60
CA ASN A 73 -11.87 3.69 8.93
C ASN A 73 -12.79 4.48 9.85
#